data_AF-A0A377IUJ4-F1
#
_entry.id   AF-A0A377IUJ4-F1
#
_cell.length_a   1.000
_cell.length_b   1.000
_cell.length_c   1.000
_cell.angle_alpha   90.00
_cell.angle_beta   90.00
_cell.angle_gamma   90.00
#
_symmetry.space_group_name_H-M   'P 1'
#
loop_
_entity.id
_entity.type
_entity.pdbx_description
1 polymer ?
#
loop_
_entity_poly.entity_id
_entity_poly.type
_entity_poly.pdbx_seq_one_letter_code
_entity_poly.pdbx_strand_id
1 'polypeptide(L)'
;MKMRKTLIASVVLALSFNAVAVDEAKLEKAKKGDYRAMKRVALDYCKEGNYREAFYWQEKVINHLFFKANATDKDKKDLEFYMKQLAEGYTSGTCDPYGEGKGKQLFLPDYRLAERWYSRLAFIKNPESSHPYDAKFQLAEIYFWGEGGIEKNLVRAKGYYKELAELSDELAKEYSVIQETRGNARYRLAQMYYFGNNAPQDDKLAYQWVDKARQDKNFYGARIDLHPKSWTKQPTD
;
A
#
# COMPACT_ATOMS: atom_id res chain seq x y z
N MET A 1 73.64 -2.34 -1.11
CA MET A 1 73.22 -1.67 -2.37
C MET A 1 72.38 -2.65 -3.19
N LYS A 2 71.17 -2.23 -3.56
CA LYS A 2 70.14 -2.88 -4.43
C LYS A 2 69.38 -4.11 -3.92
N MET A 3 68.20 -3.82 -3.34
CA MET A 3 66.99 -4.66 -3.38
C MET A 3 66.33 -4.63 -4.78
N ARG A 4 65.42 -5.60 -5.02
CA ARG A 4 64.29 -5.70 -6.01
C ARG A 4 64.51 -6.78 -7.09
N LYS A 5 63.55 -7.64 -7.46
CA LYS A 5 62.07 -7.65 -7.32
C LYS A 5 61.53 -9.09 -7.51
N THR A 6 60.49 -9.42 -6.75
CA THR A 6 59.51 -10.50 -6.96
C THR A 6 58.64 -10.23 -8.20
N LEU A 7 58.09 -11.28 -8.81
CA LEU A 7 56.87 -11.23 -9.63
C LEU A 7 56.17 -12.60 -9.60
N ILE A 8 55.24 -12.79 -8.67
CA ILE A 8 54.18 -13.79 -8.79
C ILE A 8 53.01 -13.04 -9.44
N ALA A 9 52.69 -13.38 -10.67
CA ALA A 9 51.55 -12.83 -11.39
C ALA A 9 50.28 -13.54 -10.92
N SER A 10 49.56 -12.94 -9.98
CA SER A 10 48.19 -13.32 -9.66
C SER A 10 47.25 -12.57 -10.60
N VAL A 11 46.78 -13.24 -11.65
CA VAL A 11 45.69 -12.74 -12.48
C VAL A 11 44.38 -13.03 -11.77
N VAL A 12 43.81 -12.01 -11.11
CA VAL A 12 42.41 -12.03 -10.68
C VAL A 12 41.60 -11.41 -11.82
N LEU A 13 40.85 -12.26 -12.54
CA LEU A 13 39.92 -11.83 -13.56
C LEU A 13 38.70 -11.20 -12.87
N ALA A 14 38.69 -9.87 -12.73
CA ALA A 14 37.53 -9.15 -12.24
C ALA A 14 36.48 -9.09 -13.35
N LEU A 15 35.41 -9.87 -13.21
CA LEU A 15 34.17 -9.65 -13.96
C LEU A 15 33.53 -8.37 -13.40
N SER A 16 33.82 -7.22 -14.00
CA SER A 16 33.10 -5.99 -13.69
C SER A 16 31.70 -6.08 -14.29
N PHE A 17 30.71 -6.41 -13.47
CA PHE A 17 29.35 -5.99 -13.77
C PHE A 17 29.36 -4.46 -13.81
N ASN A 18 29.07 -3.87 -14.97
CA ASN A 18 28.79 -2.45 -15.07
C ASN A 18 27.49 -2.17 -14.29
N ALA A 19 27.58 -2.05 -12.96
CA ALA A 19 26.54 -1.39 -12.21
C ALA A 19 26.49 0.05 -12.73
N VAL A 20 25.37 0.42 -13.35
CA VAL A 20 25.12 1.81 -13.72
C VAL A 20 25.03 2.57 -12.41
N ALA A 21 26.09 3.28 -12.01
CA ALA A 21 26.07 4.06 -10.78
C ALA A 21 25.25 5.35 -10.97
N VAL A 22 24.56 5.80 -9.92
CA VAL A 22 23.78 7.04 -9.94
C VAL A 22 24.66 8.20 -10.41
N ASP A 23 24.19 8.90 -11.43
CA ASP A 23 24.84 10.11 -11.96
C ASP A 23 25.05 11.15 -10.85
N GLU A 24 26.32 11.48 -10.56
CA GLU A 24 26.70 12.38 -9.48
C GLU A 24 26.13 13.79 -9.64
N ALA A 25 26.05 14.30 -10.88
CA ALA A 25 25.51 15.63 -11.15
C ALA A 25 24.00 15.67 -10.90
N LYS A 26 23.30 14.57 -11.20
CA LYS A 26 21.87 14.39 -10.89
C LYS A 26 21.65 14.28 -9.39
N LEU A 27 22.47 13.50 -8.68
CA LEU A 27 22.43 13.38 -7.23
C LEU A 27 22.64 14.72 -6.54
N GLU A 28 23.57 15.54 -7.03
CA GLU A 28 23.85 16.87 -6.50
C GLU A 28 22.65 17.83 -6.70
N LYS A 29 21.97 17.77 -7.84
CA LYS A 29 20.72 18.52 -8.05
C LYS A 29 19.62 18.08 -7.08
N ALA A 30 19.49 16.77 -6.86
CA ALA A 30 18.51 16.23 -5.91
C ALA A 30 18.81 16.68 -4.46
N LYS A 31 20.08 16.68 -4.04
CA LYS A 31 20.52 17.20 -2.74
C LYS A 31 20.22 18.69 -2.56
N LYS A 32 20.24 19.46 -3.65
CA LYS A 32 19.89 20.89 -3.68
C LYS A 32 18.39 21.17 -3.71
N GLY A 33 17.53 20.15 -3.67
CA GLY A 33 16.08 20.34 -3.63
C GLY A 33 15.38 20.17 -4.98
N ASP A 34 16.07 19.78 -6.06
CA ASP A 34 15.43 19.58 -7.37
C ASP A 34 14.50 18.36 -7.33
N TYR A 35 13.20 18.63 -7.32
CA TYR A 35 12.14 17.63 -7.27
C TYR A 35 12.21 16.60 -8.41
N ARG A 36 12.58 17.01 -9.64
CA ARG A 36 12.68 16.08 -10.77
C ARG A 36 13.89 15.17 -10.61
N ALA A 37 15.01 15.72 -10.11
CA ALA A 37 16.21 14.97 -9.83
C ALA A 37 15.97 13.95 -8.70
N MET A 38 15.29 14.32 -7.62
CA MET A 38 14.93 13.40 -6.51
C MET A 38 14.20 12.16 -7.03
N LYS A 39 13.19 12.35 -7.90
CA LYS A 39 12.44 11.23 -8.48
C LYS A 39 13.30 10.32 -9.34
N ARG A 40 14.18 10.89 -10.17
CA ARG A 40 15.07 10.10 -11.02
C ARG A 40 16.10 9.35 -10.19
N VAL A 41 16.69 9.98 -9.17
CA VAL A 41 17.65 9.37 -8.26
C VAL A 41 17.02 8.20 -7.49
N ALA A 42 15.78 8.34 -7.03
CA ALA A 42 15.04 7.23 -6.42
C ALA A 42 14.91 6.01 -7.36
N LEU A 43 14.57 6.25 -8.62
CA LEU A 43 14.46 5.18 -9.63
C LEU A 43 15.81 4.58 -9.99
N ASP A 44 16.87 5.38 -10.11
CA ASP A 44 18.21 4.90 -10.42
C ASP A 44 18.71 3.96 -9.29
N TYR A 45 18.58 4.38 -8.02
CA TYR A 45 18.91 3.52 -6.88
C TYR A 45 18.08 2.24 -6.83
N CYS A 46 16.81 2.30 -7.22
CA CYS A 46 15.95 1.12 -7.31
C CYS A 46 16.50 0.11 -8.34
N LYS A 47 16.94 0.59 -9.51
CA LYS A 47 17.53 -0.22 -10.59
C LYS A 47 18.88 -0.82 -10.21
N GLU A 48 19.68 -0.11 -9.43
CA GLU A 48 20.94 -0.58 -8.87
C GLU A 48 20.79 -1.64 -7.77
N GLY A 49 19.57 -1.84 -7.26
CA GLY A 49 19.33 -2.71 -6.11
C GLY A 49 19.60 -2.04 -4.76
N ASN A 50 19.88 -0.73 -4.74
CA ASN A 50 20.06 0.05 -3.51
C ASN A 50 18.69 0.55 -2.98
N TYR A 51 17.89 -0.39 -2.47
CA TYR A 51 16.51 -0.12 -2.05
C TYR A 51 16.40 0.86 -0.88
N ARG A 52 17.39 0.88 0.00
CA ARG A 52 17.45 1.83 1.12
C ARG A 52 17.52 3.28 0.61
N GLU A 53 18.43 3.54 -0.32
CA GLU A 53 18.54 4.88 -0.93
C GLU A 53 17.33 5.19 -1.81
N ALA A 54 16.80 4.21 -2.55
CA ALA A 54 15.58 4.40 -3.33
C ALA A 54 14.43 4.93 -2.47
N PHE A 55 14.16 4.28 -1.33
CA PHE A 55 13.11 4.71 -0.40
C PHE A 55 13.44 6.03 0.29
N TYR A 56 14.69 6.26 0.67
CA TYR A 56 15.11 7.55 1.23
C TYR A 56 14.76 8.71 0.27
N TRP A 57 15.05 8.56 -1.03
CA TRP A 57 14.71 9.59 -2.01
C TRP A 57 13.22 9.69 -2.30
N GLN A 58 12.46 8.58 -2.27
CA GLN A 58 10.98 8.64 -2.33
C GLN A 58 10.39 9.42 -1.15
N GLU A 59 10.91 9.23 0.06
CA GLU A 59 10.50 10.01 1.23
C GLU A 59 10.84 11.50 1.07
N LYS A 60 11.99 11.84 0.45
CA LYS A 60 12.33 13.22 0.12
C LYS A 60 11.35 13.85 -0.88
N VAL A 61 10.92 13.09 -1.88
CA VAL A 61 9.88 13.52 -2.85
C VAL A 61 8.57 13.84 -2.13
N ILE A 62 8.12 12.95 -1.24
CA ILE A 62 6.89 13.14 -0.45
C ILE A 62 7.03 14.37 0.45
N ASN A 63 8.14 14.51 1.17
CA ASN A 63 8.38 15.67 2.04
C ASN A 63 8.42 16.99 1.26
N HIS A 64 9.03 17.00 0.07
CA HIS A 64 9.04 18.18 -0.80
C HIS A 64 7.61 18.64 -1.14
N LEU A 65 6.74 17.69 -1.51
CA LEU A 65 5.35 17.99 -1.85
C LEU A 65 4.54 18.41 -0.62
N PHE A 66 4.75 17.74 0.51
CA PHE A 66 4.04 18.00 1.77
C PHE A 66 4.27 19.43 2.29
N PHE A 67 5.50 19.95 2.16
CA PHE A 67 5.87 21.30 2.64
C PHE A 67 5.82 22.38 1.55
N LYS A 68 5.26 22.09 0.38
CA LYS A 68 5.15 23.07 -0.71
C LYS A 68 4.10 24.13 -0.37
N ALA A 69 4.54 25.36 -0.07
CA ALA A 69 3.67 26.46 0.37
C ALA A 69 2.48 26.75 -0.57
N ASN A 70 2.70 26.67 -1.89
CA ASN A 70 1.69 26.88 -2.92
C ASN A 70 1.43 25.58 -3.70
N ALA A 71 0.97 24.53 -3.00
CA ALA A 71 0.66 23.25 -3.60
C ALA A 71 -0.57 23.37 -4.53
N THR A 72 -0.37 23.01 -5.80
CA THR A 72 -1.45 22.87 -6.78
C THR A 72 -2.24 21.58 -6.53
N ASP A 73 -3.43 21.43 -7.10
CA ASP A 73 -4.18 20.16 -7.01
C ASP A 73 -3.39 19.00 -7.63
N LYS A 74 -2.56 19.29 -8.64
CA LYS A 74 -1.65 18.29 -9.21
C LYS A 74 -0.58 17.86 -8.19
N ASP A 75 -0.04 18.78 -7.39
CA ASP A 75 0.94 18.46 -6.35
C ASP A 75 0.31 17.61 -5.24
N LYS A 76 -0.94 17.90 -4.84
CA LYS A 76 -1.66 17.10 -3.85
C LYS A 76 -1.94 15.68 -4.36
N LYS A 77 -2.37 15.53 -5.61
CA LYS A 77 -2.54 14.21 -6.26
C LYS A 77 -1.22 13.46 -6.37
N ASP A 78 -0.13 14.14 -6.72
CA ASP A 78 1.22 13.56 -6.71
C ASP A 78 1.61 13.10 -5.30
N LEU A 79 1.35 13.91 -4.27
CA LEU A 79 1.63 13.56 -2.89
C LEU A 79 0.93 12.26 -2.49
N GLU A 80 -0.38 12.16 -2.73
CA GLU A 80 -1.17 10.96 -2.43
C GLU A 80 -0.66 9.74 -3.22
N PHE A 81 -0.33 9.91 -4.49
CA PHE A 81 0.24 8.85 -5.33
C PHE A 81 1.59 8.35 -4.78
N TYR A 82 2.52 9.25 -4.45
CA TYR A 82 3.84 8.85 -3.94
C TYR A 82 3.75 8.23 -2.54
N MET A 83 2.85 8.71 -1.68
CA MET A 83 2.59 8.05 -0.39
C MET A 83 2.06 6.63 -0.58
N LYS A 84 1.14 6.42 -1.53
CA LYS A 84 0.62 5.08 -1.86
C LYS A 84 1.70 4.17 -2.42
N GLN A 85 2.47 4.67 -3.39
CA GLN A 85 3.59 3.94 -3.98
C GLN A 85 4.59 3.49 -2.93
N LEU A 86 4.95 4.38 -2.00
CA LEU A 86 5.89 4.06 -0.93
C LEU A 86 5.32 3.01 0.03
N ALA A 87 4.07 3.16 0.46
CA ALA A 87 3.40 2.19 1.33
C ALA A 87 3.30 0.79 0.68
N GLU A 88 2.90 0.73 -0.60
CA GLU A 88 2.85 -0.51 -1.35
C GLU A 88 4.23 -1.10 -1.62
N GLY A 89 5.24 -0.26 -1.82
CA GLY A 89 6.60 -0.72 -1.97
C GLY A 89 7.08 -1.47 -0.72
N TYR A 90 6.74 -0.95 0.46
CA TYR A 90 7.01 -1.64 1.72
C TYR A 90 6.19 -2.94 1.89
N THR A 91 4.91 -3.01 1.49
CA THR A 91 4.12 -4.25 1.62
C THR A 91 4.45 -5.33 0.60
N SER A 92 4.81 -4.93 -0.63
CA SER A 92 5.12 -5.87 -1.71
C SER A 92 6.60 -6.22 -1.81
N GLY A 93 7.45 -5.50 -1.08
CA GLY A 93 8.89 -5.74 -1.09
C GLY A 93 9.55 -5.27 -2.38
N THR A 94 9.11 -4.15 -2.95
CA THR A 94 9.70 -3.56 -4.17
C THR A 94 9.77 -2.04 -4.08
N CYS A 95 10.78 -1.44 -4.70
CA CYS A 95 10.95 0.02 -4.75
C CYS A 95 10.18 0.67 -5.90
N ASP A 96 9.58 -0.12 -6.81
CA ASP A 96 8.82 0.39 -7.95
C ASP A 96 7.61 -0.53 -8.26
N PRO A 97 6.57 -0.51 -7.39
CA PRO A 97 5.41 -1.42 -7.51
C PRO A 97 4.57 -1.21 -8.77
N TYR A 98 4.75 -0.09 -9.48
CA TYR A 98 3.99 0.23 -10.69
C TYR A 98 4.82 0.18 -11.98
N GLY A 99 6.14 0.10 -11.90
CA GLY A 99 7.04 0.01 -13.05
C GLY A 99 7.77 -1.34 -13.10
N GLU A 100 9.10 -1.31 -13.15
CA GLU A 100 9.94 -2.50 -13.40
C GLU A 100 9.87 -3.53 -12.25
N GLY A 101 9.50 -3.07 -11.06
CA GLY A 101 9.33 -3.88 -9.86
C GLY A 101 7.92 -4.46 -9.69
N LYS A 102 6.98 -4.19 -10.61
CA LYS A 102 5.60 -4.68 -10.50
C LYS A 102 5.56 -6.21 -10.43
N GLY A 103 4.93 -6.73 -9.38
CA GLY A 103 4.77 -8.17 -9.15
C GLY A 103 6.06 -8.89 -8.77
N LYS A 104 7.15 -8.16 -8.47
CA LYS A 104 8.42 -8.72 -8.02
C LYS A 104 8.64 -8.40 -6.55
N GLN A 105 8.93 -9.40 -5.75
CA GLN A 105 9.43 -9.22 -4.40
C GLN A 105 10.96 -9.18 -4.45
N LEU A 106 11.53 -7.98 -4.33
CA LEU A 106 12.97 -7.72 -4.36
C LEU A 106 13.62 -7.82 -2.97
N PHE A 107 12.85 -7.59 -1.91
CA PHE A 107 13.25 -7.72 -0.50
C PHE A 107 12.05 -8.13 0.38
N LEU A 108 12.30 -8.46 1.65
CA LEU A 108 11.22 -8.80 2.58
C LEU A 108 10.34 -7.58 2.87
N PRO A 109 9.00 -7.71 2.82
CA PRO A 109 8.10 -6.63 3.18
C PRO A 109 8.35 -6.05 4.57
N ASP A 110 8.23 -4.73 4.69
CA ASP A 110 8.24 -4.01 5.97
C ASP A 110 6.85 -3.46 6.28
N TYR A 111 6.03 -4.31 6.90
CA TYR A 111 4.67 -3.95 7.24
C TYR A 111 4.56 -2.81 8.25
N ARG A 112 5.56 -2.58 9.10
CA ARG A 112 5.54 -1.46 10.06
C ARG A 112 5.70 -0.12 9.36
N LEU A 113 6.60 -0.05 8.38
CA LEU A 113 6.75 1.15 7.55
C LEU A 113 5.55 1.33 6.62
N ALA A 114 5.03 0.24 6.05
CA ALA A 114 3.81 0.29 5.27
C ALA A 114 2.61 0.82 6.08
N GLU A 115 2.37 0.27 7.27
CA GLU A 115 1.32 0.72 8.19
C GLU A 115 1.43 2.21 8.48
N ARG A 116 2.65 2.69 8.78
CA ARG A 116 2.88 4.12 9.02
C ARG A 116 2.48 4.98 7.83
N TRP A 117 2.87 4.58 6.63
CA TRP A 117 2.59 5.35 5.41
C TRP A 117 1.11 5.28 5.00
N TYR A 118 0.49 4.09 5.07
CA TYR A 118 -0.94 3.94 4.87
C TYR A 118 -1.75 4.73 5.90
N SER A 119 -1.38 4.71 7.18
CA SER A 119 -2.02 5.52 8.23
C SER A 119 -1.96 7.01 7.89
N ARG A 120 -0.81 7.52 7.45
CA ARG A 120 -0.70 8.94 7.04
C ARG A 120 -1.60 9.27 5.84
N LEU A 121 -1.66 8.37 4.86
CA LEU A 121 -2.45 8.58 3.64
C LEU A 121 -3.96 8.45 3.90
N ALA A 122 -4.37 7.44 4.67
CA ALA A 122 -5.77 7.15 5.01
C ALA A 122 -6.48 8.27 5.78
N PHE A 123 -5.71 9.11 6.46
CA PHE A 123 -6.20 10.25 7.25
C PHE A 123 -5.71 11.60 6.74
N ILE A 124 -5.31 11.67 5.47
CA ILE A 124 -5.01 12.96 4.82
C ILE A 124 -6.28 13.82 4.78
N LYS A 125 -6.14 15.13 5.03
CA LYS A 125 -7.26 16.07 4.97
C LYS A 125 -7.55 16.41 3.51
N ASN A 126 -8.84 16.48 3.15
CA ASN A 126 -9.32 16.88 1.82
C ASN A 126 -8.67 16.03 0.70
N PRO A 127 -9.00 14.73 0.61
CA PRO A 127 -8.41 13.85 -0.38
C PRO A 127 -8.75 14.31 -1.80
N GLU A 128 -7.76 14.28 -2.68
CA GLU A 128 -7.86 14.71 -4.09
C GLU A 128 -7.91 13.51 -5.05
N SER A 129 -7.88 12.29 -4.53
CA SER A 129 -7.94 11.05 -5.29
C SER A 129 -8.57 9.89 -4.51
N SER A 130 -8.65 8.71 -5.13
CA SER A 130 -9.10 7.48 -4.47
C SER A 130 -8.06 6.85 -3.55
N HIS A 131 -6.79 7.29 -3.59
CA HIS A 131 -5.67 6.65 -2.90
C HIS A 131 -5.84 6.58 -1.36
N PRO A 132 -6.39 7.61 -0.67
CA PRO A 132 -6.65 7.54 0.78
C PRO A 132 -7.63 6.44 1.18
N TYR A 133 -8.62 6.13 0.34
CA TYR A 133 -9.62 5.09 0.62
C TYR A 133 -9.02 3.69 0.49
N ASP A 134 -8.26 3.46 -0.58
CA ASP A 134 -7.50 2.22 -0.77
C ASP A 134 -6.47 2.04 0.36
N ALA A 135 -5.74 3.09 0.73
CA ALA A 135 -4.81 3.07 1.87
C ALA A 135 -5.49 2.67 3.19
N LYS A 136 -6.71 3.18 3.45
CA LYS A 136 -7.49 2.79 4.63
C LYS A 136 -7.89 1.32 4.59
N PHE A 137 -8.20 0.78 3.41
CA PHE A 137 -8.50 -0.64 3.25
C PHE A 137 -7.27 -1.52 3.50
N GLN A 138 -6.11 -1.15 2.93
CA GLN A 138 -4.86 -1.87 3.16
C GLN A 138 -4.44 -1.83 4.64
N LEU A 139 -4.61 -0.68 5.29
CA LEU A 139 -4.40 -0.54 6.73
C LEU A 139 -5.32 -1.48 7.53
N ALA A 140 -6.58 -1.62 7.13
CA ALA A 140 -7.52 -2.55 7.74
C ALA A 140 -7.09 -4.01 7.57
N GLU A 141 -6.62 -4.41 6.37
CA GLU A 141 -6.10 -5.76 6.13
C GLU A 141 -4.86 -6.07 6.99
N ILE A 142 -3.92 -5.11 7.10
CA ILE A 142 -2.74 -5.26 7.97
C ILE A 142 -3.17 -5.58 9.41
N TYR A 143 -4.14 -4.84 9.96
CA TYR A 143 -4.65 -5.10 11.31
C TYR A 143 -5.49 -6.37 11.39
N PHE A 144 -6.22 -6.73 10.33
CA PHE A 144 -7.07 -7.92 10.31
C PHE A 144 -6.24 -9.22 10.39
N TRP A 145 -5.15 -9.28 9.66
CA TRP A 145 -4.27 -10.44 9.58
C TRP A 145 -3.13 -10.42 10.60
N GLY A 146 -2.71 -9.24 11.05
CA GLY A 146 -1.53 -9.08 11.91
C GLY A 146 -0.23 -9.32 11.15
N GLU A 147 -0.07 -8.68 9.99
CA GLU A 147 1.05 -8.94 9.08
C GLU A 147 2.39 -8.35 9.56
N GLY A 148 3.50 -9.04 9.26
CA GLY A 148 4.86 -8.53 9.48
C GLY A 148 5.20 -8.12 10.92
N GLY A 149 4.61 -8.81 11.90
CA GLY A 149 4.83 -8.55 13.32
C GLY A 149 4.07 -7.34 13.87
N ILE A 150 3.05 -6.86 13.14
CA ILE A 150 1.99 -6.00 13.67
C ILE A 150 0.97 -6.90 14.33
N GLU A 151 0.54 -6.54 15.54
CA GLU A 151 -0.41 -7.35 16.28
C GLU A 151 -1.80 -7.29 15.62
N LYS A 152 -2.45 -8.45 15.50
CA LYS A 152 -3.81 -8.54 14.97
C LYS A 152 -4.76 -7.69 15.82
N ASN A 153 -5.45 -6.75 15.20
CA ASN A 153 -6.38 -5.82 15.85
C ASN A 153 -7.72 -5.75 15.09
N LEU A 154 -8.60 -6.69 15.40
CA LEU A 154 -9.91 -6.79 14.75
C LEU A 154 -10.85 -5.63 15.06
N VAL A 155 -10.63 -4.89 16.16
CA VAL A 155 -11.42 -3.70 16.50
C VAL A 155 -11.11 -2.57 15.53
N ARG A 156 -9.82 -2.28 15.29
CA ARG A 156 -9.39 -1.29 14.30
C ARG A 156 -9.81 -1.70 12.89
N ALA A 157 -9.53 -2.94 12.49
CA ALA A 157 -9.90 -3.44 11.17
C ALA A 157 -11.41 -3.28 10.90
N LYS A 158 -12.27 -3.73 11.84
CA LYS A 158 -13.73 -3.56 11.74
C LYS A 158 -14.14 -2.10 11.63
N GLY A 159 -13.52 -1.21 12.42
CA GLY A 159 -13.79 0.23 12.37
C GLY A 159 -13.53 0.81 10.98
N TYR A 160 -12.36 0.52 10.41
CA TYR A 160 -11.99 0.99 9.08
C TYR A 160 -12.85 0.38 7.96
N TYR A 161 -13.17 -0.91 8.03
CA TYR A 161 -14.12 -1.50 7.08
C TYR A 161 -15.51 -0.85 7.19
N LYS A 162 -15.98 -0.53 8.39
CA LYS A 162 -17.25 0.17 8.59
C LYS A 162 -17.26 1.55 7.93
N GLU A 163 -16.23 2.36 8.21
CA GLU A 163 -16.09 3.68 7.58
C GLU A 163 -16.10 3.59 6.04
N LEU A 164 -15.38 2.63 5.46
CA LEU A 164 -15.33 2.42 4.02
C LEU A 164 -16.66 1.90 3.46
N ALA A 165 -17.33 0.98 4.17
CA ALA A 165 -18.60 0.40 3.75
C ALA A 165 -19.76 1.42 3.72
N GLU A 166 -19.65 2.48 4.53
CA GLU A 166 -20.64 3.53 4.70
C GLU A 166 -20.39 4.77 3.82
N LEU A 167 -19.35 4.77 2.98
CA LEU A 167 -19.11 5.84 2.00
C LEU A 167 -20.34 6.05 1.10
N SER A 168 -20.63 7.30 0.76
CA SER A 168 -21.80 7.67 -0.04
C SER A 168 -21.74 7.12 -1.46
N ASP A 169 -22.91 6.92 -2.08
CA ASP A 169 -23.00 6.47 -3.47
C ASP A 169 -22.42 7.48 -4.46
N GLU A 170 -22.49 8.77 -4.13
CA GLU A 170 -21.92 9.84 -4.96
C GLU A 170 -20.40 9.75 -5.03
N LEU A 171 -19.75 9.62 -3.87
CA LEU A 171 -18.31 9.46 -3.79
C LEU A 171 -17.83 8.14 -4.43
N ALA A 172 -18.59 7.05 -4.25
CA ALA A 172 -18.28 5.78 -4.88
C ALA A 172 -18.40 5.81 -6.42
N LYS A 173 -19.23 6.70 -6.98
CA LYS A 173 -19.36 6.89 -8.43
C LYS A 173 -18.26 7.77 -9.02
N GLU A 174 -17.70 8.68 -8.21
CA GLU A 174 -16.63 9.58 -8.66
C GLU A 174 -15.38 8.81 -9.08
N TYR A 175 -15.01 7.76 -8.33
CA TYR A 175 -13.86 6.90 -8.62
C TYR A 175 -14.24 5.42 -8.56
N SER A 176 -14.04 4.69 -9.67
CA SER A 176 -14.28 3.22 -9.71
C SER A 176 -13.55 2.45 -8.61
N VAL A 177 -12.35 2.90 -8.25
CA VAL A 177 -11.54 2.34 -7.16
C VAL A 177 -12.24 2.49 -5.80
N ILE A 178 -12.98 3.57 -5.57
CA ILE A 178 -13.74 3.74 -4.31
C ILE A 178 -14.93 2.77 -4.29
N GLN A 179 -15.65 2.61 -5.40
CA GLN A 179 -16.70 1.58 -5.49
C GLN A 179 -16.15 0.19 -5.17
N GLU A 180 -15.02 -0.18 -5.76
CA GLU A 180 -14.35 -1.47 -5.50
C GLU A 180 -13.96 -1.60 -4.02
N THR A 181 -13.31 -0.58 -3.46
CA THR A 181 -12.88 -0.54 -2.05
C THR A 181 -14.06 -0.68 -1.10
N ARG A 182 -15.15 0.05 -1.36
CA ARG A 182 -16.38 -0.02 -0.57
C ARG A 182 -17.02 -1.41 -0.66
N GLY A 183 -17.08 -2.01 -1.86
CA GLY A 183 -17.55 -3.36 -2.06
C GLY A 183 -16.73 -4.40 -1.28
N ASN A 184 -15.39 -4.28 -1.31
CA ASN A 184 -14.47 -5.12 -0.55
C ASN A 184 -14.67 -4.97 0.96
N ALA A 185 -14.82 -3.74 1.46
CA ALA A 185 -15.07 -3.46 2.87
C ALA A 185 -16.42 -4.02 3.35
N ARG A 186 -17.49 -3.85 2.56
CA ARG A 186 -18.80 -4.46 2.82
C ARG A 186 -18.72 -5.98 2.87
N TYR A 187 -17.98 -6.59 1.96
CA TYR A 187 -17.74 -8.03 1.98
C TYR A 187 -16.96 -8.48 3.23
N ARG A 188 -15.90 -7.77 3.63
CA ARG A 188 -15.16 -8.05 4.86
C ARG A 188 -16.04 -7.96 6.10
N LEU A 189 -16.89 -6.93 6.21
CA LEU A 189 -17.87 -6.84 7.30
C LEU A 189 -18.85 -8.02 7.30
N ALA A 190 -19.33 -8.43 6.14
CA ALA A 190 -20.19 -9.61 6.03
C ALA A 190 -19.51 -10.87 6.58
N GLN A 191 -18.24 -11.10 6.21
CA GLN A 191 -17.45 -12.21 6.75
C GLN A 191 -17.28 -12.11 8.27
N MET A 192 -17.05 -10.89 8.79
CA MET A 192 -16.91 -10.70 10.23
C MET A 192 -18.19 -11.03 11.00
N TYR A 193 -19.36 -10.64 10.49
CA TYR A 193 -20.64 -11.00 11.11
C TYR A 193 -21.01 -12.46 10.89
N TYR A 194 -20.69 -13.06 9.75
CA TYR A 194 -20.98 -14.47 9.49
C TYR A 194 -20.17 -15.43 10.36
N PHE A 195 -18.89 -15.13 10.60
CA PHE A 195 -18.01 -15.98 11.43
C PHE A 195 -17.93 -15.55 12.89
N GLY A 196 -18.56 -14.44 13.28
CA GLY A 196 -18.43 -13.89 14.64
C GLY A 196 -17.03 -13.34 14.96
N ASN A 197 -16.29 -12.84 13.96
CA ASN A 197 -14.95 -12.29 14.15
C ASN A 197 -15.03 -10.87 14.75
N ASN A 198 -14.82 -10.74 16.06
CA ASN A 198 -14.92 -9.45 16.78
C ASN A 198 -16.30 -8.78 16.62
N ALA A 199 -17.33 -9.61 16.50
CA ALA A 199 -18.75 -9.28 16.50
C ALA A 199 -19.51 -10.56 16.92
N PRO A 200 -20.67 -10.46 17.57
CA PRO A 200 -21.58 -11.60 17.63
C PRO A 200 -21.89 -12.09 16.21
N GLN A 201 -22.00 -13.40 16.04
CA GLN A 201 -22.43 -13.95 14.77
C GLN A 201 -23.85 -13.45 14.45
N ASP A 202 -24.04 -12.92 13.25
CA ASP A 202 -25.30 -12.39 12.75
C ASP A 202 -25.39 -12.60 11.25
N ASP A 203 -25.98 -13.73 10.85
CA ASP A 203 -26.11 -14.10 9.44
C ASP A 203 -27.00 -13.09 8.67
N LYS A 204 -27.85 -12.31 9.36
CA LYS A 204 -28.86 -11.44 8.73
C LYS A 204 -28.16 -10.18 8.29
N LEU A 205 -27.39 -9.64 9.22
CA LEU A 205 -26.54 -8.51 8.99
C LEU A 205 -25.44 -8.87 7.98
N ALA A 206 -24.87 -10.08 8.06
CA ALA A 206 -23.95 -10.57 7.03
C ALA A 206 -24.59 -10.57 5.63
N TYR A 207 -25.81 -11.07 5.49
CA TYR A 207 -26.56 -11.05 4.24
C TYR A 207 -26.78 -9.62 3.71
N GLN A 208 -27.21 -8.71 4.58
CA GLN A 208 -27.40 -7.30 4.21
C GLN A 208 -26.12 -6.64 3.69
N TRP A 209 -24.97 -6.95 4.30
CA TRP A 209 -23.68 -6.46 3.83
C TRP A 209 -23.24 -7.09 2.51
N VAL A 210 -23.50 -8.40 2.30
CA VAL A 210 -23.28 -9.08 1.01
C VAL A 210 -24.08 -8.42 -0.11
N ASP A 211 -25.38 -8.15 0.12
CA ASP A 211 -26.23 -7.52 -0.90
C ASP A 211 -25.71 -6.15 -1.30
N LYS A 212 -25.28 -5.34 -0.32
CA LYS A 212 -24.63 -4.05 -0.58
C LYS A 212 -23.29 -4.20 -1.30
N ALA A 213 -22.49 -5.21 -0.97
CA ALA A 213 -21.23 -5.49 -1.66
C ALA A 213 -21.48 -5.84 -3.14
N ARG A 214 -22.54 -6.61 -3.44
CA ARG A 214 -22.94 -6.94 -4.82
C ARG A 214 -23.40 -5.73 -5.60
N GLN A 215 -24.10 -4.79 -4.97
CA GLN A 215 -24.46 -3.50 -5.58
C GLN A 215 -23.21 -2.68 -5.97
N ASP A 216 -22.12 -2.86 -5.23
CA ASP A 216 -20.79 -2.32 -5.55
C ASP A 216 -19.94 -3.22 -6.44
N LYS A 217 -20.57 -4.19 -7.13
CA LYS A 217 -19.92 -5.13 -8.06
C LYS A 217 -18.91 -6.08 -7.40
N ASN A 218 -18.90 -6.19 -6.07
CA ASN A 218 -18.20 -7.27 -5.40
C ASN A 218 -19.11 -8.49 -5.30
N PHE A 219 -18.93 -9.44 -6.23
CA PHE A 219 -19.74 -10.65 -6.33
C PHE A 219 -19.21 -11.82 -5.48
N TYR A 220 -18.10 -11.64 -4.73
CA TYR A 220 -17.59 -12.68 -3.82
C TYR A 220 -18.56 -13.00 -2.67
N GLY A 221 -19.50 -12.10 -2.40
CA GLY A 221 -20.62 -12.33 -1.47
C GLY A 221 -21.47 -13.56 -1.80
N ALA A 222 -21.54 -13.98 -3.08
CA ALA A 222 -22.21 -15.22 -3.47
C ALA A 222 -21.56 -16.50 -2.90
N ARG A 223 -20.37 -16.39 -2.30
CA ARG A 223 -19.66 -17.49 -1.64
C ARG A 223 -19.99 -17.63 -0.14
N ILE A 224 -20.64 -16.63 0.47
CA ILE A 224 -21.17 -16.79 1.82
C ILE A 224 -22.51 -17.50 1.63
N ASP A 225 -22.52 -18.82 1.89
CA ASP A 225 -23.69 -19.67 1.69
C ASP A 225 -24.72 -19.40 2.80
N LEU A 226 -25.43 -18.29 2.63
CA LEU A 226 -26.46 -17.81 3.53
C LEU A 226 -27.75 -18.54 3.16
N HIS A 227 -27.83 -19.81 3.53
CA HIS A 227 -29.03 -20.60 3.28
C HIS A 227 -30.24 -19.94 3.95
N PRO A 228 -31.32 -19.61 3.21
CA PRO A 228 -32.49 -18.97 3.79
C PRO A 228 -33.22 -19.81 4.86
N LYS A 229 -32.85 -21.09 5.02
CA LYS A 229 -33.49 -22.03 5.94
C LYS A 229 -33.08 -21.86 7.42
N SER A 230 -32.03 -21.10 7.73
CA SER A 230 -31.69 -20.75 9.12
C SER A 230 -32.53 -19.60 9.69
N TRP A 231 -33.33 -18.90 8.84
CA TRP A 231 -34.18 -17.77 9.24
C TRP A 231 -35.52 -18.17 9.86
N THR A 232 -35.94 -19.41 9.68
CA THR A 232 -37.12 -19.96 10.35
C THR A 232 -36.66 -20.67 11.61
N LYS A 233 -36.67 -19.97 12.75
CA LYS A 233 -36.92 -20.67 14.01
C LYS A 233 -38.25 -21.40 13.83
N GLN A 234 -38.22 -22.73 13.76
CA GLN A 234 -39.44 -23.52 13.95
C GLN A 234 -40.05 -23.08 15.29
N PRO A 235 -41.37 -22.85 15.37
CA PRO A 235 -42.02 -22.67 16.67
C PRO A 235 -41.69 -23.92 17.49
N THR A 236 -41.14 -23.71 18.69
CA THR A 236 -41.08 -24.78 19.68
C THR A 236 -42.50 -25.02 20.16
N ASP A 237 -43.11 -26.10 19.67
CA ASP A 237 -44.30 -26.70 20.28
C ASP A 237 -43.97 -27.26 21.67
#